data_AF-A0A6I4P352-F1
#
_entry.id   AF-A0A6I4P352-F1
#
_cell.length_a   1.000
_cell.length_b   1.000
_cell.length_c   1.000
_cell.angle_alpha   90.00
_cell.angle_beta   90.00
_cell.angle_gamma   90.00
#
_symmetry.space_group_name_H-M   'P 1'
#
loop_
_entity.id
_entity.type
_entity.pdbx_description
1 polymer ?
#
loop_
_entity_poly.entity_id
_entity_poly.type
_entity_poly.pdbx_seq_one_letter_code
_entity_poly.pdbx_strand_id
1 'polypeptide(L)'
;MLRRGPDVHASGPLRRPRGAGVVRWNLVRHRRSGGGRAYPAGVSELAATIARPAGGPSAPSAAPARIAGLDGLRALAVLAVIAYHAVPAAVPGGFAGVDVFFVISGFLITRLLLAERDATGGMRVLRFWMRRARRLLPALAVLVVVVATVAGLIGGDVTVGLGRQLFGGVTFSSNWGAIAADASYFGASAAEPFRHLWSLAVEEQFYLAWPLILAACVFLMSRGGTMLLLGGTAVLLAGGMAVLDLVGVDRSRLYFGTDIHAFGLLLGAVTALATGGSLAAAIKFLLDRGATDVTAICILAAPEG
;
A
#
# COMPACT_ATOMS: atom_id res chain seq x y z
N MET A 1 49.53 39.61 -57.70
CA MET A 1 48.44 40.61 -57.51
C MET A 1 47.19 39.99 -58.11
N LEU A 2 46.08 39.68 -57.44
CA LEU A 2 45.41 40.17 -56.23
C LEU A 2 44.56 39.04 -55.59
N ARG A 3 44.32 39.16 -54.27
CA ARG A 3 43.54 38.30 -53.36
C ARG A 3 42.02 38.26 -53.66
N ARG A 4 41.36 37.14 -53.33
CA ARG A 4 40.30 36.96 -52.28
C ARG A 4 39.73 35.53 -52.34
N GLY A 5 39.65 34.83 -51.20
CA GLY A 5 38.87 33.57 -51.02
C GLY A 5 37.47 33.84 -50.46
N PRO A 6 36.87 32.93 -49.69
CA PRO A 6 36.54 31.51 -49.98
C PRO A 6 35.03 31.25 -49.76
N ASP A 7 34.42 30.29 -50.48
CA ASP A 7 33.04 29.87 -50.17
C ASP A 7 32.92 28.40 -49.76
N VAL A 8 32.21 28.25 -48.66
CA VAL A 8 32.02 27.10 -47.80
C VAL A 8 30.64 26.52 -48.11
N HIS A 9 30.54 25.25 -48.49
CA HIS A 9 29.29 24.49 -48.33
C HIS A 9 29.59 23.06 -47.87
N ALA A 10 29.85 22.93 -46.56
CA ALA A 10 29.72 21.68 -45.85
C ALA A 10 28.26 21.51 -45.41
N SER A 11 27.53 20.63 -46.07
CA SER A 11 26.18 20.19 -45.71
C SER A 11 26.25 19.35 -44.43
N GLY A 12 26.12 20.00 -43.26
CA GLY A 12 25.99 19.30 -41.98
C GLY A 12 24.61 18.62 -41.87
N PRO A 13 24.51 17.40 -41.29
CA PRO A 13 23.23 16.74 -41.12
C PRO A 13 22.36 17.48 -40.09
N LEU A 14 21.09 17.67 -40.49
CA LEU A 14 20.01 18.24 -39.69
C LEU A 14 19.94 17.57 -38.30
N ARG A 15 20.21 18.36 -37.25
CA ARG A 15 19.94 17.97 -35.86
C ARG A 15 18.45 17.71 -35.69
N ARG A 16 18.09 16.46 -35.38
CA ARG A 16 16.74 16.13 -34.91
C ARG A 16 16.45 16.87 -33.60
N PRO A 17 15.22 17.37 -33.40
CA PRO A 17 14.85 18.03 -32.16
C PRO A 17 14.94 17.05 -30.98
N ARG A 18 15.49 17.55 -29.87
CA ARG A 18 15.56 16.85 -28.58
C ARG A 18 14.14 16.45 -28.15
N GLY A 19 13.82 15.16 -28.24
CA GLY A 19 12.55 14.64 -27.75
C GLY A 19 12.39 14.87 -26.25
N ALA A 20 11.16 15.17 -25.82
CA ALA A 20 10.77 15.26 -24.42
C ALA A 20 11.36 14.08 -23.62
N GLY A 21 12.17 14.41 -22.61
CA GLY A 21 12.92 13.43 -21.84
C GLY A 21 11.99 12.55 -21.01
N VAL A 22 11.71 11.34 -21.51
CA VAL A 22 11.08 10.30 -20.69
C VAL A 22 12.07 9.96 -19.56
N VAL A 23 11.70 10.24 -18.31
CA VAL A 23 12.51 9.85 -17.15
C VAL A 23 12.55 8.33 -17.09
N ARG A 24 13.65 7.74 -17.55
CA ARG A 24 13.79 6.29 -17.63
C ARG A 24 14.15 5.74 -16.26
N TRP A 25 13.17 5.13 -15.60
CA TRP A 25 13.42 4.31 -14.43
C TRP A 25 14.16 3.05 -14.86
N ASN A 26 15.49 3.07 -14.80
CA ASN A 26 16.29 1.86 -14.93
C ASN A 26 16.10 1.04 -13.65
N LEU A 27 15.11 0.14 -13.65
CA LEU A 27 15.01 -0.91 -12.65
C LEU A 27 16.27 -1.76 -12.79
N VAL A 28 17.09 -1.76 -11.74
CA VAL A 28 18.26 -2.63 -11.63
C VAL A 28 17.76 -4.06 -11.84
N ARG A 29 18.05 -4.64 -13.02
CA ARG A 29 17.99 -6.09 -13.18
C ARG A 29 18.99 -6.62 -12.16
N HIS A 30 18.53 -7.31 -11.13
CA HIS A 30 19.42 -8.05 -10.25
C HIS A 30 20.12 -9.11 -11.09
N ARG A 31 21.27 -8.74 -11.64
CA ARG A 31 22.29 -9.70 -12.05
C ARG A 31 22.69 -10.40 -10.76
N ARG A 32 22.46 -11.72 -10.67
CA ARG A 32 23.03 -12.57 -9.62
C ARG A 32 24.55 -12.36 -9.68
N SER A 33 25.09 -11.49 -8.84
CA SER A 33 26.51 -11.30 -8.64
C SER A 33 26.81 -11.79 -7.23
N GLY A 34 27.43 -12.97 -7.15
CA GLY A 34 27.86 -13.58 -5.91
C GLY A 34 28.91 -12.71 -5.23
N GLY A 35 28.56 -12.19 -4.05
CA GLY A 35 29.46 -11.47 -3.16
C GLY A 35 28.86 -11.52 -1.76
N GLY A 36 28.97 -12.67 -1.12
CA GLY A 36 28.36 -12.93 0.19
C GLY A 36 29.13 -12.25 1.32
N ARG A 37 28.44 -11.42 2.11
CA ARG A 37 28.79 -11.28 3.54
C ARG A 37 28.20 -12.49 4.27
N ALA A 38 29.02 -13.14 5.10
CA ALA A 38 28.58 -14.25 5.93
C ALA A 38 27.59 -13.73 6.99
N TYR A 39 26.37 -14.28 6.99
CA TYR A 39 25.36 -14.06 8.02
C TYR A 39 25.44 -15.19 9.06
N PRO A 40 24.99 -14.95 10.31
CA PRO A 40 24.86 -16.02 11.31
C PRO A 40 23.93 -17.14 10.81
N ALA A 41 24.32 -18.39 11.09
CA ALA A 41 23.80 -19.60 10.44
C ALA A 41 22.26 -19.72 10.43
N GLY A 42 21.59 -19.29 11.50
CA GLY A 42 20.12 -19.38 11.60
C GLY A 42 19.35 -18.49 10.63
N VAL A 43 19.92 -17.33 10.24
CA VAL A 43 19.25 -16.37 9.34
C VAL A 43 19.41 -16.81 7.88
N SER A 44 20.57 -17.39 7.53
CA SER A 44 20.79 -17.95 6.19
C SER A 44 19.93 -19.19 5.94
N GLU A 45 19.70 -20.00 6.96
CA GLU A 45 18.90 -21.23 6.86
C GLU A 45 17.40 -20.93 6.73
N LEU A 46 16.89 -19.95 7.49
CA LEU A 46 15.50 -19.50 7.37
C LEU A 46 15.23 -18.83 6.01
N ALA A 47 16.14 -17.97 5.54
CA ALA A 47 16.05 -17.35 4.22
C ALA A 47 16.15 -18.36 3.08
N ALA A 48 17.01 -19.37 3.20
CA ALA A 48 17.13 -20.45 2.22
C ALA A 48 15.90 -21.36 2.18
N THR A 49 15.29 -21.62 3.33
CA THR A 49 14.08 -22.45 3.46
C THR A 49 12.87 -21.77 2.83
N ILE A 50 12.71 -20.45 3.01
CA ILE A 50 11.63 -19.66 2.39
C ILE A 50 11.87 -19.46 0.88
N ALA A 51 13.13 -19.43 0.44
CA ALA A 51 13.50 -19.17 -0.95
C ALA A 51 13.54 -20.41 -1.86
N ARG A 52 13.39 -21.63 -1.34
CA ARG A 52 13.50 -22.85 -2.15
C ARG A 52 12.26 -23.03 -3.03
N PRO A 53 12.38 -22.95 -4.38
CA PRO A 53 11.26 -23.32 -5.24
C PRO A 53 11.11 -24.85 -5.18
N ALA A 54 9.89 -25.33 -4.91
CA ALA A 54 9.54 -26.71 -5.19
C ALA A 54 9.55 -26.89 -6.72
N GLY A 55 10.66 -27.39 -7.27
CA GLY A 55 10.84 -27.58 -8.71
C GLY A 55 11.03 -29.04 -9.06
N GLY A 56 10.03 -29.64 -9.71
CA GLY A 56 10.22 -30.69 -10.72
C GLY A 56 10.07 -30.08 -12.12
N PRO A 57 10.67 -30.65 -13.18
CA PRO A 57 10.84 -29.96 -14.45
C PRO A 57 9.64 -30.10 -15.41
N SER A 58 9.26 -28.95 -16.01
CA SER A 58 8.95 -28.68 -17.43
C SER A 58 7.60 -28.02 -17.81
N ALA A 59 7.74 -26.87 -18.50
CA ALA A 59 6.87 -26.24 -19.52
C ALA A 59 5.66 -25.34 -19.07
N PRO A 60 5.15 -24.41 -19.93
CA PRO A 60 5.20 -22.97 -19.65
C PRO A 60 3.83 -22.24 -19.67
N SER A 61 3.59 -21.36 -18.69
CA SER A 61 2.83 -20.11 -18.87
C SER A 61 2.93 -19.26 -17.61
N ALA A 62 3.40 -18.02 -17.78
CA ALA A 62 3.64 -17.05 -16.73
C ALA A 62 2.32 -16.54 -16.12
N ALA A 63 1.86 -17.20 -15.07
CA ALA A 63 1.12 -16.51 -14.02
C ALA A 63 2.14 -15.99 -12.99
N PRO A 64 2.08 -14.72 -12.54
CA PRO A 64 2.93 -14.28 -11.44
C PRO A 64 2.62 -15.18 -10.24
N ALA A 65 3.62 -15.94 -9.80
CA ALA A 65 3.49 -16.84 -8.66
C ALA A 65 2.89 -16.06 -7.48
N ARG A 66 1.68 -16.45 -7.07
CA ARG A 66 1.01 -15.89 -5.91
C ARG A 66 1.89 -16.21 -4.71
N ILE A 67 2.49 -15.19 -4.09
CA ILE A 67 3.31 -15.39 -2.89
C ILE A 67 2.35 -15.55 -1.73
N ALA A 68 1.98 -16.78 -1.41
CA ALA A 68 1.03 -17.13 -0.36
C ALA A 68 1.40 -16.50 1.00
N GLY A 69 2.70 -16.31 1.28
CA GLY A 69 3.17 -15.66 2.52
C GLY A 69 2.68 -14.22 2.71
N LEU A 70 2.41 -13.48 1.63
CA LEU A 70 1.94 -12.09 1.74
C LEU A 70 0.45 -11.97 2.00
N ASP A 71 -0.35 -12.87 1.43
CA ASP A 71 -1.77 -13.01 1.79
C ASP A 71 -1.90 -13.48 3.25
N GLY A 72 -0.99 -14.35 3.71
CA GLY A 72 -0.89 -14.79 5.12
C GLY A 72 -0.53 -13.67 6.09
N LEU A 73 0.40 -12.77 5.74
CA LEU A 73 0.73 -11.60 6.58
C LEU A 73 -0.42 -10.60 6.68
N ARG A 74 -1.19 -10.40 5.60
CA ARG A 74 -2.43 -9.61 5.66
C ARG A 74 -3.46 -10.25 6.59
N ALA A 75 -3.63 -11.57 6.48
CA ALA A 75 -4.53 -12.30 7.36
C ALA A 75 -4.08 -12.19 8.84
N LEU A 76 -2.78 -12.29 9.11
CA LEU A 76 -2.24 -12.13 10.46
C LEU A 76 -2.46 -10.71 11.02
N ALA A 77 -2.28 -9.67 10.20
CA ALA A 77 -2.58 -8.29 10.60
C ALA A 77 -4.07 -8.09 10.92
N VAL A 78 -4.96 -8.64 10.08
CA VAL A 78 -6.41 -8.62 10.33
C VAL A 78 -6.77 -9.40 11.59
N LEU A 79 -6.14 -10.56 11.84
CA LEU A 79 -6.34 -11.33 13.05
C LEU A 79 -5.89 -10.57 14.31
N ALA A 80 -4.79 -9.81 14.24
CA ALA A 80 -4.37 -8.95 15.35
C ALA A 80 -5.39 -7.84 15.63
N VAL A 81 -6.00 -7.25 14.59
CA VAL A 81 -7.08 -6.26 14.73
C VAL A 81 -8.35 -6.89 15.32
N ILE A 82 -8.70 -8.11 14.90
CA ILE A 82 -9.84 -8.85 15.47
C ILE A 82 -9.57 -9.17 16.95
N ALA A 83 -8.36 -9.65 17.28
CA ALA A 83 -7.97 -9.97 18.65
C ALA A 83 -8.04 -8.74 19.57
N TYR A 84 -7.62 -7.57 19.09
CA TYR A 84 -7.74 -6.30 19.81
C TYR A 84 -9.19 -5.95 20.17
N HIS A 85 -10.13 -6.15 19.24
CA HIS A 85 -11.55 -5.88 19.49
C HIS A 85 -12.21 -6.97 20.35
N ALA A 86 -11.74 -8.21 20.28
CA ALA A 86 -12.29 -9.32 21.04
C ALA A 86 -11.84 -9.30 22.51
N VAL A 87 -10.58 -8.96 22.79
CA VAL A 87 -10.03 -8.92 24.15
C VAL A 87 -9.05 -7.74 24.30
N PRO A 88 -9.53 -6.50 24.45
CA PRO A 88 -8.69 -5.31 24.46
C PRO A 88 -7.60 -5.32 25.54
N ALA A 89 -7.90 -5.90 26.72
CA ALA A 89 -6.97 -6.00 27.84
C ALA A 89 -5.81 -7.00 27.61
N ALA A 90 -5.95 -7.94 26.67
CA ALA A 90 -4.93 -8.94 26.36
C ALA A 90 -3.97 -8.50 25.25
N VAL A 91 -4.32 -7.47 24.46
CA VAL A 91 -3.50 -6.97 23.35
C VAL A 91 -3.38 -5.44 23.39
N PRO A 92 -2.64 -4.87 24.36
CA PRO A 92 -2.29 -3.45 24.33
C PRO A 92 -1.55 -3.14 23.03
N GLY A 93 -2.03 -2.16 22.25
CA GLY A 93 -1.40 -1.81 20.96
C GLY A 93 -2.02 -2.46 19.71
N GLY A 94 -3.09 -3.25 19.83
CA GLY A 94 -3.69 -3.92 18.67
C GLY A 94 -4.29 -2.99 17.58
N PHE A 95 -4.46 -1.70 17.88
CA PHE A 95 -4.71 -0.65 16.88
C PHE A 95 -3.57 -0.53 15.84
N ALA A 96 -2.32 -0.85 16.21
CA ALA A 96 -1.19 -0.89 15.29
C ALA A 96 -1.37 -1.98 14.20
N GLY A 97 -2.30 -2.93 14.39
CA GLY A 97 -2.63 -3.93 13.37
C GLY A 97 -3.15 -3.31 12.07
N VAL A 98 -3.84 -2.16 12.15
CA VAL A 98 -4.31 -1.46 10.95
C VAL A 98 -3.17 -0.76 10.23
N ASP A 99 -2.24 -0.14 10.96
CA ASP A 99 -1.03 0.45 10.39
C ASP A 99 -0.22 -0.58 9.62
N VAL A 100 0.02 -1.75 10.24
CA VAL A 100 0.70 -2.88 9.60
C VAL A 100 -0.06 -3.34 8.36
N PHE A 101 -1.39 -3.47 8.45
CA PHE A 101 -2.23 -3.82 7.31
C PHE A 101 -2.10 -2.81 6.16
N PHE A 102 -2.09 -1.51 6.45
CA PHE A 102 -1.92 -0.45 5.45
C PHE A 102 -0.51 -0.45 4.84
N VAL A 103 0.54 -0.63 5.63
CA VAL A 103 1.92 -0.77 5.13
C VAL A 103 2.04 -1.97 4.18
N ILE A 104 1.53 -3.13 4.59
CA ILE A 104 1.55 -4.33 3.74
C ILE A 104 0.74 -4.08 2.46
N SER A 105 -0.44 -3.47 2.56
CA SER A 105 -1.30 -3.18 1.42
C SER A 105 -0.63 -2.22 0.43
N GLY A 106 -0.06 -1.11 0.92
CA GLY A 106 0.67 -0.14 0.10
C GLY A 106 1.85 -0.78 -0.63
N PHE A 107 2.60 -1.65 0.05
CA PHE A 107 3.68 -2.42 -0.54
C PHE A 107 3.18 -3.35 -1.66
N LEU A 108 2.13 -4.12 -1.40
CA LEU A 108 1.61 -5.10 -2.36
C LEU A 108 1.02 -4.46 -3.59
N ILE A 109 0.22 -3.41 -3.41
CA ILE A 109 -0.41 -2.68 -4.51
C ILE A 109 0.69 -2.09 -5.41
N THR A 110 1.68 -1.43 -4.81
CA THR A 110 2.81 -0.84 -5.55
C THR A 110 3.64 -1.90 -6.25
N ARG A 111 3.96 -3.00 -5.57
CA ARG A 111 4.69 -4.15 -6.14
C ARG A 111 3.98 -4.74 -7.35
N LEU A 112 2.65 -4.89 -7.31
CA LEU A 112 1.87 -5.41 -8.43
C LEU A 112 1.93 -4.47 -9.64
N LEU A 113 1.89 -3.15 -9.42
CA LEU A 113 2.03 -2.15 -10.49
C LEU A 113 3.44 -2.15 -11.09
N LEU A 114 4.48 -2.24 -10.25
CA LEU A 114 5.86 -2.35 -10.72
C LEU A 114 6.06 -3.62 -11.57
N ALA A 115 5.54 -4.77 -11.11
CA ALA A 115 5.61 -6.02 -11.86
C ALA A 115 4.85 -5.96 -13.20
N GLU A 116 3.66 -5.33 -13.24
CA GLU A 116 2.91 -5.16 -14.48
C GLU A 116 3.63 -4.23 -15.47
N ARG A 117 4.25 -3.17 -14.96
CA ARG A 117 5.10 -2.28 -15.75
C ARG A 117 6.30 -3.03 -16.33
N ASP A 118 6.97 -3.85 -15.52
CA ASP A 118 8.13 -4.63 -15.97
C ASP A 118 7.75 -5.65 -17.04
N ALA A 119 6.57 -6.27 -16.90
CA ALA A 119 6.09 -7.26 -17.86
C ALA A 119 5.56 -6.66 -19.17
N THR A 120 4.95 -5.47 -19.12
CA THR A 120 4.21 -4.92 -20.28
C THR A 120 4.76 -3.61 -20.83
N GLY A 121 5.80 -3.04 -20.20
CA GLY A 121 6.38 -1.74 -20.56
C GLY A 121 5.55 -0.53 -20.13
N GLY A 122 4.37 -0.72 -19.54
CA GLY A 122 3.47 0.34 -19.10
C GLY A 122 2.48 -0.12 -18.03
N MET A 123 1.65 0.80 -17.53
CA MET A 123 0.61 0.48 -16.53
C MET A 123 -0.76 0.36 -17.20
N ARG A 124 -1.28 -0.86 -17.28
CA ARG A 124 -2.61 -1.15 -17.83
C ARG A 124 -3.67 -0.98 -16.73
N VAL A 125 -3.91 0.28 -16.33
CA VAL A 125 -4.75 0.67 -15.18
C VAL A 125 -6.12 -0.03 -15.13
N LEU A 126 -6.85 -0.03 -16.25
CA LEU A 126 -8.17 -0.68 -16.30
C LEU A 126 -8.10 -2.18 -15.96
N ARG A 127 -7.05 -2.87 -16.45
CA ARG A 127 -6.86 -4.30 -16.18
C ARG A 127 -6.43 -4.56 -14.75
N PHE A 128 -5.69 -3.63 -14.14
CA PHE A 128 -5.36 -3.67 -12.72
C PHE A 128 -6.63 -3.61 -11.87
N TRP A 129 -7.50 -2.62 -12.11
CA TRP A 129 -8.78 -2.50 -11.42
C TRP A 129 -9.71 -3.70 -11.64
N MET A 130 -9.84 -4.18 -12.87
CA MET A 130 -10.68 -5.36 -13.19
C MET A 130 -10.22 -6.65 -12.51
N ARG A 131 -8.91 -6.84 -12.27
CA ARG A 131 -8.41 -8.02 -11.54
C ARG A 131 -8.82 -7.97 -10.07
N ARG A 132 -8.77 -6.79 -9.44
CA ARG A 132 -9.21 -6.64 -8.05
C ARG A 132 -10.72 -6.74 -7.92
N ALA A 133 -11.48 -6.07 -8.79
CA ALA A 133 -12.94 -6.12 -8.77
C ALA A 133 -13.47 -7.56 -8.83
N ARG A 134 -12.93 -8.40 -9.72
CA ARG A 134 -13.30 -9.83 -9.82
C ARG A 134 -12.96 -10.67 -8.59
N ARG A 135 -12.00 -10.23 -7.77
CA ARG A 135 -11.62 -10.93 -6.53
C ARG A 135 -12.41 -10.40 -5.32
N LEU A 136 -12.69 -9.11 -5.27
CA LEU A 136 -13.26 -8.43 -4.10
C LEU A 136 -14.79 -8.35 -4.13
N LEU A 137 -15.36 -7.92 -5.25
CA LEU A 137 -16.80 -7.62 -5.33
C LEU A 137 -17.69 -8.82 -5.02
N PRO A 138 -17.38 -10.07 -5.46
CA PRO A 138 -18.21 -11.23 -5.09
C PRO A 138 -18.25 -11.46 -3.58
N ALA A 139 -17.10 -11.36 -2.90
CA ALA A 139 -17.01 -11.54 -1.45
C ALA A 139 -17.73 -10.42 -0.70
N LEU A 140 -17.57 -9.16 -1.14
CA LEU A 140 -18.27 -8.01 -0.57
C LEU A 140 -19.79 -8.13 -0.74
N ALA A 141 -20.26 -8.56 -1.91
CA ALA A 141 -21.68 -8.76 -2.17
C ALA A 141 -22.29 -9.81 -1.24
N VAL A 142 -21.61 -10.96 -1.07
CA VAL A 142 -22.05 -12.01 -0.14
C VAL A 142 -22.09 -11.48 1.29
N LEU A 143 -21.03 -10.80 1.74
CA LEU A 143 -20.96 -10.20 3.07
C LEU A 143 -22.14 -9.24 3.31
N VAL A 144 -22.36 -8.31 2.38
CA VAL A 144 -23.43 -7.32 2.45
C VAL A 144 -24.80 -7.98 2.52
N VAL A 145 -25.10 -8.93 1.63
CA VAL A 145 -26.40 -9.60 1.59
C VAL A 145 -26.65 -10.39 2.87
N VAL A 146 -25.67 -11.18 3.32
CA VAL A 146 -25.83 -12.02 4.52
C VAL A 146 -26.00 -11.15 5.76
N VAL A 147 -25.11 -10.18 5.99
CA VAL A 147 -25.15 -9.34 7.20
C VAL A 147 -26.39 -8.44 7.21
N ALA A 148 -26.79 -7.88 6.07
CA ALA A 148 -28.02 -7.08 6.00
C ALA A 148 -29.27 -7.92 6.26
N THR A 149 -29.33 -9.15 5.73
CA THR A 149 -30.44 -10.07 5.99
C THR A 149 -30.52 -10.43 7.47
N VAL A 150 -29.39 -10.81 8.08
CA VAL A 150 -29.33 -11.13 9.51
C VAL A 150 -29.71 -9.93 10.37
N ALA A 151 -29.18 -8.72 10.07
CA ALA A 151 -29.55 -7.50 10.78
C ALA A 151 -31.05 -7.19 10.67
N GLY A 152 -31.65 -7.39 9.49
CA GLY A 152 -33.08 -7.22 9.27
C GLY A 152 -33.95 -8.24 10.04
N LEU A 153 -33.47 -9.47 10.20
CA LEU A 153 -34.15 -10.51 11.00
C LEU A 153 -34.06 -10.25 12.51
N ILE A 154 -32.93 -9.74 12.99
CA ILE A 154 -32.71 -9.42 14.40
C ILE A 154 -33.49 -8.15 14.81
N GLY A 155 -33.47 -7.12 13.95
CA GLY A 155 -34.12 -5.83 14.23
C GLY A 155 -33.43 -5.02 15.34
N GLY A 156 -34.06 -3.92 15.76
CA GLY A 156 -33.53 -3.06 16.84
C GLY A 156 -32.30 -2.24 16.43
N ASP A 157 -31.40 -2.02 17.39
CA ASP A 157 -30.26 -1.09 17.25
C ASP A 157 -29.32 -1.42 16.08
N VAL A 158 -29.17 -2.70 15.70
CA VAL A 158 -28.32 -3.13 14.58
C VAL A 158 -28.81 -2.62 13.21
N THR A 159 -30.07 -2.21 13.11
CA THR A 159 -30.66 -1.66 11.88
C THR A 159 -30.51 -0.14 11.77
N VAL A 160 -30.13 0.53 12.86
CA VAL A 160 -29.97 1.99 12.89
C VAL A 160 -28.83 2.41 11.96
N GLY A 161 -29.14 3.26 10.99
CA GLY A 161 -28.17 3.72 10.00
C GLY A 161 -27.68 2.64 9.04
N LEU A 162 -28.34 1.47 8.95
CA LEU A 162 -27.93 0.36 8.09
C LEU A 162 -27.81 0.78 6.61
N GLY A 163 -28.73 1.60 6.11
CA GLY A 163 -28.66 2.12 4.74
C GLY A 163 -27.39 2.95 4.46
N ARG A 164 -27.00 3.82 5.42
CA ARG A 164 -25.75 4.59 5.34
C ARG A 164 -24.53 3.67 5.34
N GLN A 165 -24.53 2.67 6.22
CA GLN A 165 -23.45 1.69 6.33
C GLN A 165 -23.30 0.86 5.04
N LEU A 166 -24.42 0.41 4.47
CA LEU A 166 -24.46 -0.33 3.21
C LEU A 166 -23.96 0.51 2.04
N PHE A 167 -24.48 1.73 1.92
CA PHE A 167 -24.04 2.67 0.89
C PHE A 167 -22.54 2.89 0.98
N GLY A 168 -22.04 3.29 2.15
CA GLY A 168 -20.62 3.52 2.38
C GLY A 168 -19.75 2.28 2.13
N GLY A 169 -20.24 1.08 2.47
CA GLY A 169 -19.53 -0.17 2.20
C GLY A 169 -19.37 -0.46 0.71
N VAL A 170 -20.43 -0.27 -0.07
CA VAL A 170 -20.44 -0.55 -1.52
C VAL A 170 -19.71 0.53 -2.32
N THR A 171 -19.77 1.78 -1.89
CA THR A 171 -19.07 2.91 -2.55
C THR A 171 -17.65 3.10 -2.06
N PHE A 172 -17.17 2.25 -1.13
CA PHE A 172 -15.88 2.41 -0.47
C PHE A 172 -15.70 3.79 0.18
N SER A 173 -16.76 4.29 0.81
CA SER A 173 -16.78 5.56 1.56
C SER A 173 -17.31 5.40 3.00
N SER A 174 -17.31 4.17 3.52
CA SER A 174 -17.77 3.84 4.88
C SER A 174 -17.00 4.60 5.96
N ASN A 175 -15.71 4.86 5.75
CA ASN A 175 -14.90 5.66 6.67
C ASN A 175 -15.38 7.11 6.76
N TRP A 176 -15.71 7.75 5.64
CA TRP A 176 -16.29 9.10 5.62
C TRP A 176 -17.72 9.12 6.16
N GLY A 177 -18.49 8.08 5.87
CA GLY A 177 -19.82 7.90 6.46
C GLY A 177 -19.78 7.74 7.99
N ALA A 178 -18.76 7.08 8.53
CA ALA A 178 -18.54 6.95 9.97
C ALA A 178 -18.15 8.30 10.60
N ILE A 179 -17.23 9.05 9.97
CA ILE A 179 -16.86 10.40 10.38
C ILE A 179 -18.09 11.33 10.41
N ALA A 180 -18.89 11.33 9.34
CA ALA A 180 -20.07 12.18 9.23
C ALA A 180 -21.16 11.84 10.25
N ALA A 181 -21.16 10.61 10.77
CA ALA A 181 -22.08 10.15 11.79
C ALA A 181 -21.52 10.28 13.22
N ASP A 182 -20.34 10.89 13.38
CA ASP A 182 -19.61 11.01 14.64
C ASP A 182 -19.45 9.66 15.35
N ALA A 183 -19.22 8.61 14.55
CA ALA A 183 -19.14 7.24 15.05
C ALA A 183 -17.85 7.07 15.88
N SER A 184 -17.99 6.59 17.11
CA SER A 184 -16.84 6.27 17.95
C SER A 184 -16.24 4.93 17.54
N TYR A 185 -14.96 4.93 17.17
CA TYR A 185 -14.22 3.70 16.88
C TYR A 185 -13.76 2.99 18.16
N PHE A 186 -13.31 3.77 19.14
CA PHE A 186 -12.73 3.28 20.40
C PHE A 186 -13.74 3.19 21.56
N GLY A 187 -14.90 3.85 21.42
CA GLY A 187 -15.96 3.81 22.41
C GLY A 187 -16.97 2.67 22.19
N ALA A 188 -17.83 2.47 23.18
CA ALA A 188 -19.03 1.63 23.05
C ALA A 188 -20.07 2.36 22.20
N SER A 189 -19.86 2.41 20.88
CA SER A 189 -20.83 2.95 19.92
C SER A 189 -21.96 1.94 19.65
N ALA A 190 -23.07 2.46 19.10
CA ALA A 190 -24.20 1.67 18.62
C ALA A 190 -23.75 0.48 17.76
N ALA A 191 -24.54 -0.60 17.75
CA ALA A 191 -24.18 -1.80 17.02
C ALA A 191 -24.12 -1.53 15.50
N GLU A 192 -22.91 -1.27 14.98
CA GLU A 192 -22.64 -1.06 13.55
C GLU A 192 -22.04 -2.33 12.91
N PRO A 193 -22.84 -3.18 12.24
CA PRO A 193 -22.38 -4.48 11.73
C PRO A 193 -21.29 -4.36 10.66
N PHE A 194 -21.29 -3.25 9.91
CA PHE A 194 -20.35 -3.02 8.81
C PHE A 194 -19.19 -2.10 9.18
N ARG A 195 -18.99 -1.79 10.48
CA ARG A 195 -17.94 -0.88 10.94
C ARG A 195 -16.58 -1.23 10.34
N HIS A 196 -16.19 -2.50 10.37
CA HIS A 196 -14.92 -3.02 9.86
C HIS A 196 -14.65 -2.71 8.37
N LEU A 197 -15.66 -2.34 7.56
CA LEU A 197 -15.47 -1.95 6.17
C LEU A 197 -14.75 -0.61 6.00
N TRP A 198 -14.59 0.19 7.06
CA TRP A 198 -13.90 1.48 6.99
C TRP A 198 -12.45 1.31 6.48
N SER A 199 -11.71 0.31 6.96
CA SER A 199 -10.30 0.11 6.58
C SER A 199 -10.18 -0.45 5.16
N LEU A 200 -11.14 -1.28 4.75
CA LEU A 200 -11.27 -1.71 3.36
C LEU A 200 -11.54 -0.52 2.44
N ALA A 201 -12.42 0.41 2.83
CA ALA A 201 -12.70 1.62 2.06
C ALA A 201 -11.44 2.46 1.84
N VAL A 202 -10.62 2.67 2.88
CA VAL A 202 -9.32 3.36 2.75
C VAL A 202 -8.38 2.62 1.80
N GLU A 203 -8.26 1.29 1.91
CA GLU A 203 -7.43 0.48 1.01
C GLU A 203 -7.91 0.60 -0.46
N GLU A 204 -9.21 0.57 -0.71
CA GLU A 204 -9.77 0.69 -2.06
C GLU A 204 -9.62 2.09 -2.65
N GLN A 205 -9.81 3.15 -1.85
CA GLN A 205 -9.56 4.53 -2.28
C GLN A 205 -8.10 4.67 -2.77
N PHE A 206 -7.15 4.13 -2.00
CA PHE A 206 -5.76 4.08 -2.43
C PHE A 206 -5.59 3.19 -3.67
N TYR A 207 -6.19 2.00 -3.73
CA TYR A 207 -6.07 1.10 -4.89
C TYR A 207 -6.59 1.73 -6.19
N LEU A 208 -7.64 2.53 -6.12
CA LEU A 208 -8.21 3.24 -7.26
C LEU A 208 -7.32 4.40 -7.69
N ALA A 209 -6.87 5.25 -6.77
CA ALA A 209 -6.06 6.42 -7.09
C ALA A 209 -4.62 6.08 -7.47
N TRP A 210 -4.03 5.07 -6.81
CA TRP A 210 -2.60 4.81 -6.84
C TRP A 210 -2.00 4.49 -8.22
N PRO A 211 -2.63 3.70 -9.10
CA PRO A 211 -2.12 3.45 -10.44
C PRO A 211 -1.93 4.73 -11.26
N LEU A 212 -2.83 5.71 -11.09
CA LEU A 212 -2.76 7.00 -11.77
C LEU A 212 -1.67 7.89 -11.17
N ILE A 213 -1.60 7.96 -9.84
CA ILE A 213 -0.56 8.70 -9.12
C ILE A 213 0.82 8.16 -9.47
N LEU A 214 1.03 6.85 -9.37
CA LEU A 214 2.30 6.21 -9.69
C LEU A 214 2.66 6.38 -11.17
N ALA A 215 1.68 6.31 -12.08
CA ALA A 215 1.90 6.64 -13.48
C ALA A 215 2.43 8.05 -13.65
N ALA A 216 1.74 9.06 -13.10
CA ALA A 216 2.16 10.44 -13.15
C ALA A 216 3.57 10.62 -12.55
N CYS A 217 3.83 10.08 -11.36
CA CYS A 217 5.14 10.15 -10.70
C CYS A 217 6.25 9.56 -11.56
N VAL A 218 6.03 8.41 -12.21
CA VAL A 218 7.07 7.81 -13.04
C VAL A 218 7.30 8.62 -14.34
N PHE A 219 6.28 9.27 -14.87
CA PHE A 219 6.45 10.14 -16.04
C PHE A 219 7.13 11.47 -15.71
N LEU A 220 6.87 12.02 -14.53
CA LEU A 220 7.29 13.37 -14.14
C LEU A 220 8.57 13.40 -13.30
N MET A 221 8.90 12.33 -12.59
CA MET A 221 9.93 12.33 -11.54
C MET A 221 10.87 11.14 -11.65
N SER A 222 12.08 11.30 -11.11
CA SER A 222 12.99 10.18 -10.88
C SER A 222 12.44 9.29 -9.76
N ARG A 223 12.86 8.02 -9.72
CA ARG A 223 12.49 7.08 -8.65
C ARG A 223 12.82 7.62 -7.26
N GLY A 224 14.00 8.24 -7.10
CA GLY A 224 14.39 8.89 -5.85
C GLY A 224 13.49 10.07 -5.51
N GLY A 225 13.13 10.91 -6.49
CA GLY A 225 12.19 12.01 -6.30
C GLY A 225 10.78 11.55 -5.89
N THR A 226 10.28 10.48 -6.51
CA THR A 226 9.01 9.86 -6.11
C THR A 226 9.08 9.30 -4.69
N MET A 227 10.17 8.60 -4.33
CA MET A 227 10.34 8.11 -2.96
C MET A 227 10.39 9.25 -1.93
N LEU A 228 11.07 10.35 -2.25
CA LEU A 228 11.15 11.52 -1.38
C LEU A 228 9.79 12.19 -1.21
N LEU A 229 9.04 12.36 -2.31
CA LEU A 229 7.68 12.92 -2.27
C LEU A 229 6.78 12.07 -1.36
N LEU A 230 6.71 10.77 -1.63
CA LEU A 230 5.84 9.86 -0.88
C LEU A 230 6.25 9.71 0.58
N GLY A 231 7.55 9.62 0.85
CA GLY A 231 8.09 9.56 2.20
C GLY A 231 7.82 10.86 2.97
N GLY A 232 8.03 12.01 2.32
CA GLY A 232 7.69 13.31 2.87
C GLY A 232 6.20 13.45 3.17
N THR A 233 5.32 13.06 2.25
CA THR A 233 3.87 13.04 2.50
C THR A 233 3.52 12.11 3.65
N ALA A 234 4.10 10.90 3.73
CA ALA A 234 3.85 9.98 4.85
C ALA A 234 4.23 10.60 6.20
N VAL A 235 5.39 11.26 6.27
CA VAL A 235 5.84 11.97 7.49
C VAL A 235 4.92 13.13 7.84
N LEU A 236 4.49 13.92 6.84
CA LEU A 236 3.54 15.02 7.06
C LEU A 236 2.18 14.53 7.58
N LEU A 237 1.69 13.41 7.06
CA LEU A 237 0.44 12.81 7.49
C LEU A 237 0.54 12.26 8.92
N ALA A 238 1.60 11.52 9.24
CA ALA A 238 1.84 11.01 10.59
C ALA A 238 2.06 12.13 11.61
N GLY A 239 2.85 13.15 11.25
CA GLY A 239 3.05 14.33 12.08
C GLY A 239 1.76 15.14 12.25
N GLY A 240 0.96 15.27 11.19
CA GLY A 240 -0.36 15.89 11.24
C GLY A 240 -1.31 15.14 12.18
N MET A 241 -1.31 13.81 12.14
CA MET A 241 -2.07 12.98 13.07
C MET A 241 -1.68 13.26 14.52
N ALA A 242 -0.37 13.25 14.82
CA ALA A 242 0.14 13.52 16.15
C ALA A 242 -0.22 14.94 16.64
N VAL A 243 -0.08 15.95 15.79
CA VAL A 243 -0.45 17.33 16.13
C VAL A 243 -1.96 17.45 16.38
N LEU A 244 -2.80 16.82 15.56
CA LEU A 244 -4.26 16.88 15.72
C LEU A 244 -4.72 16.16 17.00
N ASP A 245 -4.10 15.03 17.36
CA ASP A 245 -4.37 14.35 18.63
C ASP A 245 -3.95 15.21 19.83
N LEU A 246 -2.78 15.86 19.76
CA LEU A 246 -2.28 16.76 20.82
C LEU A 246 -3.19 17.98 21.06
N VAL A 247 -3.86 18.49 20.03
CA VAL A 247 -4.83 19.60 20.16
C VAL A 247 -6.26 19.12 20.45
N GLY A 248 -6.44 17.82 20.72
CA GLY A 248 -7.70 17.25 21.20
C GLY A 248 -8.75 16.95 20.11
N VAL A 249 -8.34 16.76 18.86
CA VAL A 249 -9.26 16.26 17.81
C VAL A 249 -9.66 14.82 18.14
N ASP A 250 -10.95 14.49 17.93
CA ASP A 250 -11.45 13.13 18.17
C ASP A 250 -10.60 12.07 17.44
N ARG A 251 -10.18 11.05 18.19
CA ARG A 251 -9.31 9.99 17.67
C ARG A 251 -9.99 9.15 16.62
N SER A 252 -11.30 8.94 16.70
CA SER A 252 -12.03 8.16 15.69
C SER A 252 -11.98 8.86 14.33
N ARG A 253 -12.09 10.20 14.31
CA ARG A 253 -11.88 11.00 13.10
C ARG A 253 -10.47 10.84 12.51
N LEU A 254 -9.44 10.89 13.34
CA LEU A 254 -8.06 10.71 12.88
C LEU A 254 -7.88 9.30 12.30
N TYR A 255 -8.45 8.30 12.97
CA TYR A 255 -8.33 6.90 12.60
C TYR A 255 -9.12 6.54 11.33
N PHE A 256 -10.32 7.08 11.14
CA PHE A 256 -11.10 6.86 9.91
C PHE A 256 -10.61 7.70 8.71
N GLY A 257 -9.95 8.83 8.96
CA GLY A 257 -9.59 9.79 7.94
C GLY A 257 -8.50 9.26 7.00
N THR A 258 -8.84 8.99 5.73
CA THR A 258 -7.83 8.67 4.70
C THR A 258 -6.85 9.82 4.49
N ASP A 259 -7.31 11.04 4.73
CA ASP A 259 -6.53 12.27 4.63
C ASP A 259 -5.40 12.37 5.66
N ILE A 260 -5.47 11.61 6.76
CA ILE A 260 -4.48 11.60 7.84
C ILE A 260 -3.83 10.22 7.98
N HIS A 261 -4.63 9.14 7.95
CA HIS A 261 -4.18 7.79 8.27
C HIS A 261 -3.60 7.01 7.07
N ALA A 262 -3.55 7.60 5.87
CA ALA A 262 -2.96 6.94 4.70
C ALA A 262 -1.42 6.82 4.76
N PHE A 263 -0.75 7.34 5.78
CA PHE A 263 0.71 7.28 5.89
C PHE A 263 1.24 5.84 5.81
N GLY A 264 0.54 4.86 6.41
CA GLY A 264 0.93 3.45 6.32
C GLY A 264 1.01 2.95 4.87
N LEU A 265 0.00 3.25 4.05
CA LEU A 265 -0.04 2.90 2.63
C LEU A 265 1.14 3.53 1.85
N LEU A 266 1.45 4.79 2.16
CA LEU A 266 2.57 5.51 1.54
C LEU A 266 3.92 4.93 1.95
N LEU A 267 4.12 4.59 3.22
CA LEU A 267 5.34 3.91 3.70
C LEU A 267 5.53 2.57 2.98
N GLY A 268 4.47 1.77 2.86
CA GLY A 268 4.49 0.53 2.09
C GLY A 268 4.89 0.74 0.63
N ALA A 269 4.35 1.78 -0.01
CA ALA A 269 4.70 2.15 -1.37
C ALA A 269 6.17 2.56 -1.51
N VAL A 270 6.70 3.36 -0.58
CA VAL A 270 8.12 3.73 -0.51
C VAL A 270 9.00 2.49 -0.36
N THR A 271 8.62 1.54 0.50
CA THR A 271 9.37 0.29 0.67
C THR A 271 9.38 -0.55 -0.61
N ALA A 272 8.25 -0.64 -1.33
CA ALA A 272 8.21 -1.33 -2.62
C ALA A 272 9.10 -0.63 -3.65
N LEU A 273 9.09 0.69 -3.68
CA LEU A 273 9.97 1.50 -4.54
C LEU A 273 11.44 1.42 -4.12
N ALA A 274 11.78 1.26 -2.85
CA ALA A 274 13.18 1.09 -2.43
C ALA A 274 13.73 -0.27 -2.86
N THR A 275 12.87 -1.29 -2.84
CA THR A 275 13.26 -2.71 -3.00
C THR A 275 12.99 -3.27 -4.39
N GLY A 276 12.38 -2.47 -5.28
CA GLY A 276 11.93 -2.93 -6.59
C GLY A 276 10.81 -3.96 -6.50
N GLY A 277 10.02 -3.94 -5.42
CA GLY A 277 8.96 -4.91 -5.17
C GLY A 277 9.45 -6.29 -4.72
N SER A 278 10.74 -6.46 -4.39
CA SER A 278 11.26 -7.72 -3.88
C SER A 278 10.93 -7.87 -2.39
N LEU A 279 10.17 -8.91 -2.04
CA LEU A 279 9.82 -9.20 -0.63
C LEU A 279 11.06 -9.52 0.20
N ALA A 280 12.00 -10.31 -0.34
CA ALA A 280 13.23 -10.64 0.35
C ALA A 280 14.09 -9.40 0.60
N ALA A 281 14.17 -8.48 -0.38
CA ALA A 281 14.87 -7.22 -0.20
C ALA A 281 14.13 -6.30 0.77
N ALA A 282 12.80 -6.33 0.83
CA ALA A 282 12.01 -5.58 1.81
C ALA A 282 12.22 -6.06 3.24
N ILE A 283 12.19 -7.38 3.47
CA ILE A 283 12.50 -7.97 4.77
C ILE A 283 13.94 -7.60 5.18
N LYS A 284 14.90 -7.78 4.27
CA LYS A 284 16.29 -7.39 4.50
C LYS A 284 16.42 -5.89 4.80
N PHE A 285 15.74 -5.03 4.05
CA PHE A 285 15.74 -3.58 4.25
C PHE A 285 15.20 -3.19 5.63
N LEU A 286 14.12 -3.83 6.08
CA LEU A 286 13.54 -3.60 7.41
C LEU A 286 14.44 -4.12 8.53
N LEU A 287 15.09 -5.27 8.33
CA LEU A 287 16.05 -5.82 9.30
C LEU A 287 17.34 -4.98 9.38
N ASP A 288 17.88 -4.54 8.24
CA ASP A 288 19.13 -3.78 8.14
C ASP A 288 19.00 -2.36 8.72
N ARG A 289 17.81 -1.76 8.68
CA ARG A 289 17.54 -0.43 9.25
C ARG A 289 17.06 -0.46 10.69
N GLY A 290 16.92 -1.65 11.28
CA GLY A 290 16.28 -1.85 12.57
C GLY A 290 14.77 -1.63 12.45
N ALA A 291 14.00 -2.60 12.90
CA ALA A 291 12.57 -2.43 13.15
C ALA A 291 12.27 -1.25 14.11
N THR A 292 13.29 -0.63 14.70
CA THR A 292 13.21 0.51 15.61
C THR A 292 12.70 1.79 14.97
N ASP A 293 12.97 2.12 13.70
CA ASP A 293 12.59 3.46 13.17
C ASP A 293 11.11 3.57 12.78
N VAL A 294 10.53 2.54 12.16
CA VAL A 294 9.10 2.53 11.79
C VAL A 294 8.25 2.29 13.03
N THR A 295 8.70 1.41 13.92
CA THR A 295 8.03 1.22 15.20
C THR A 295 8.21 2.46 16.08
N ALA A 296 9.33 3.20 16.02
CA ALA A 296 9.46 4.49 16.72
C ALA A 296 8.53 5.56 16.16
N ILE A 297 8.28 5.63 14.85
CA ILE A 297 7.27 6.56 14.30
C ILE A 297 5.86 6.16 14.76
N CYS A 298 5.54 4.86 14.76
CA CYS A 298 4.26 4.36 15.26
C CYS A 298 4.14 4.44 16.79
N ILE A 299 5.24 4.36 17.56
CA ILE A 299 5.30 4.48 19.02
C ILE A 299 5.29 5.95 19.44
N LEU A 300 5.92 6.86 18.70
CA LEU A 300 5.81 8.31 18.92
C LEU A 300 4.42 8.85 18.57
N ALA A 301 3.69 8.15 17.72
CA ALA A 301 2.26 8.38 17.46
C ALA A 301 1.33 7.49 18.32
N ALA A 302 1.89 6.59 19.14
CA ALA A 302 1.12 5.79 20.08
C ALA A 302 0.99 6.58 21.39
N PRO A 303 -0.22 6.75 21.92
CA PRO A 303 -0.38 7.44 23.19
C PRO A 303 0.22 6.59 24.33
N GLU A 304 1.04 7.22 25.16
CA GLU A 304 1.21 6.77 26.56
C GLU A 304 -0.20 6.75 27.18
N GLY A 305 -0.55 5.62 27.81
CA GLY A 305 -1.91 5.31 28.26
C GLY A 305 -2.53 6.29 29.26
#